data_AF-A0A2T4LK09-F1
#
_entry.id   AF-A0A2T4LK09-F1
#
_cell.length_a   1.000
_cell.length_b   1.000
_cell.length_c   1.000
_cell.angle_alpha   90.00
_cell.angle_beta   90.00
_cell.angle_gamma   90.00
#
_symmetry.space_group_name_H-M   'P 1'
#
loop_
_entity.id
_entity.type
_entity.pdbx_description
1 polymer ?
#
loop_
_entity_poly.entity_id
_entity_poly.type
_entity_poly.pdbx_seq_one_letter_code
_entity_poly.pdbx_strand_id
1 'polypeptide(L)'
;ILGMNGKMLIQGFTRMFVPLIVGTASAILVGIGVGFLFGYDVMHTLFYIIVPIIGGGIGEGILPLSLAYSSILGESAESFVGQMIPAAVIGNIVAVVSAGLMMRLGEKNKALSGNGTLVKSDGKNDLTAETQNEKKPIDFG
;
A
#
# COMPACT_ATOMS: atom_id res chain seq x y z
N ILE A 1 -18.98 -4.53 5.87
CA ILE A 1 -19.17 -3.57 4.76
C ILE A 1 -20.64 -3.28 4.46
N LEU A 2 -21.59 -4.23 4.62
CA LEU A 2 -23.02 -4.01 4.36
C LEU A 2 -23.78 -3.13 5.38
N GLY A 3 -23.18 -2.79 6.53
CA GLY A 3 -23.80 -1.93 7.56
C GLY A 3 -23.20 -0.52 7.67
N MET A 4 -22.37 -0.10 6.72
CA MET A 4 -21.68 1.19 6.78
C MET A 4 -22.43 2.23 5.94
N ASN A 5 -22.72 3.41 6.51
CA ASN A 5 -23.33 4.52 5.81
C ASN A 5 -22.49 4.88 4.56
N GLY A 6 -23.09 4.91 3.37
CA GLY A 6 -22.38 5.12 2.10
C GLY A 6 -21.55 6.41 2.06
N LYS A 7 -21.95 7.44 2.82
CA LYS A 7 -21.18 8.67 3.00
C LYS A 7 -19.85 8.43 3.73
N MET A 8 -19.83 7.57 4.76
CA MET A 8 -18.60 7.18 5.45
C MET A 8 -17.69 6.34 4.56
N LEU A 9 -18.27 5.47 3.72
CA LEU A 9 -17.51 4.64 2.79
C LEU A 9 -16.74 5.51 1.79
N ILE A 10 -17.41 6.48 1.17
CA ILE A 10 -16.80 7.40 0.20
C ILE A 10 -15.75 8.28 0.86
N GLN A 11 -16.05 8.86 2.02
CA GLN A 11 -15.12 9.76 2.71
C GLN A 11 -13.89 9.03 3.27
N GLY A 12 -14.08 7.84 3.82
CA GLY A 12 -12.98 6.97 4.28
C GLY A 12 -12.10 6.53 3.11
N PHE A 13 -12.72 6.14 1.99
CA PHE A 13 -12.01 5.76 0.77
C PHE A 13 -11.16 6.92 0.23
N THR A 14 -11.74 8.11 0.03
CA THR A 14 -10.99 9.26 -0.50
C THR A 14 -9.82 9.65 0.40
N ARG A 15 -9.99 9.60 1.73
CA ARG A 15 -8.94 9.95 2.69
C ARG A 15 -7.78 8.94 2.73
N MET A 16 -8.02 7.68 2.39
CA MET A 16 -6.97 6.65 2.25
C MET A 16 -6.35 6.62 0.85
N PHE A 17 -7.15 6.90 -0.18
CA PHE A 17 -6.73 6.81 -1.58
C PHE A 17 -5.75 7.92 -1.98
N VAL A 18 -5.94 9.14 -1.48
CA VAL A 18 -5.04 10.27 -1.80
C VAL A 18 -3.60 10.02 -1.31
N PRO A 19 -3.36 9.67 -0.02
CA PRO A 19 -2.01 9.31 0.43
C PRO A 19 -1.43 8.11 -0.32
N LEU A 20 -2.25 7.13 -0.70
CA LEU A 20 -1.82 5.96 -1.45
C LEU A 20 -1.27 6.35 -2.83
N ILE A 21 -1.99 7.16 -3.61
CA ILE A 21 -1.53 7.60 -4.93
C ILE A 21 -0.24 8.42 -4.81
N VAL A 22 -0.22 9.38 -3.89
CA VAL A 22 0.95 10.26 -3.71
C VAL A 22 2.16 9.44 -3.26
N GLY A 23 1.97 8.49 -2.34
CA GLY A 23 2.97 7.54 -1.91
C GLY A 23 3.52 6.72 -3.07
N THR A 24 2.65 6.09 -3.86
CA THR A 24 3.05 5.29 -5.03
C THR A 24 3.78 6.12 -6.08
N ALA A 25 3.28 7.32 -6.41
CA ALA A 25 3.94 8.22 -7.36
C ALA A 25 5.35 8.63 -6.88
N SER A 26 5.48 8.96 -5.59
CA SER A 26 6.78 9.30 -5.00
C SER A 26 7.74 8.10 -5.00
N ALA A 27 7.24 6.89 -4.72
CA ALA A 27 8.02 5.67 -4.75
C ALA A 27 8.52 5.33 -6.16
N ILE A 28 7.67 5.51 -7.18
CA ILE A 28 8.04 5.33 -8.59
C ILE A 28 9.15 6.31 -8.98
N LEU A 29 8.99 7.60 -8.65
CA LEU A 29 9.98 8.63 -8.99
C LEU A 29 11.34 8.34 -8.35
N VAL A 30 11.34 7.99 -7.05
CA VAL A 30 12.57 7.62 -6.34
C VAL A 30 13.16 6.34 -6.91
N GLY A 31 12.34 5.32 -7.18
CA GLY A 31 12.78 4.05 -7.76
C GLY A 31 13.43 4.21 -9.13
N ILE A 32 12.84 5.01 -10.02
CA ILE A 32 13.42 5.33 -11.33
C ILE A 32 14.74 6.10 -11.16
N GLY A 33 14.78 7.10 -10.26
CA GLY A 33 15.99 7.86 -10.01
C GLY A 33 17.15 6.99 -9.52
N VAL A 34 16.86 6.05 -8.62
CA VAL A 34 17.85 5.08 -8.14
C VAL A 34 18.25 4.12 -9.27
N GLY A 35 17.30 3.57 -10.02
CA GLY A 35 17.58 2.67 -11.15
C GLY A 35 18.48 3.31 -12.21
N PHE A 36 18.22 4.58 -12.54
CA PHE A 36 19.05 5.35 -13.45
C PHE A 36 20.48 5.53 -12.94
N LEU A 37 20.65 5.73 -11.62
CA LEU A 37 21.98 5.85 -10.99
C LEU A 37 22.79 4.55 -11.09
N PHE A 38 22.13 3.39 -11.11
CA PHE A 38 22.75 2.08 -11.34
C PHE A 38 22.93 1.76 -12.83
N GLY A 39 22.54 2.66 -13.74
CA GLY A 39 22.67 2.47 -15.19
C GLY A 39 21.57 1.60 -15.82
N TYR A 40 20.47 1.36 -15.10
CA TYR A 40 19.32 0.67 -15.66
C TYR A 40 18.45 1.60 -16.50
N ASP A 41 17.85 1.05 -17.55
CA ASP A 41 16.83 1.76 -18.31
C ASP A 41 15.55 1.95 -17.50
N VAL A 42 14.81 3.02 -17.81
CA VAL A 42 13.57 3.40 -17.14
C VAL A 42 12.53 2.29 -17.29
N MET A 43 12.40 1.70 -18.48
CA MET A 43 11.42 0.63 -18.72
C MET A 43 11.80 -0.63 -17.96
N HIS A 44 13.08 -0.99 -17.92
CA HIS A 44 13.51 -2.16 -17.16
C HIS A 44 13.24 -1.98 -15.65
N THR A 45 13.59 -0.81 -15.12
CA THR A 45 13.38 -0.49 -13.69
C THR A 45 11.90 -0.48 -13.33
N LEU A 46 11.04 0.11 -14.16
CA LEU A 46 9.59 0.14 -13.92
C LEU A 46 8.98 -1.26 -13.94
N PHE A 47 9.15 -1.98 -15.06
CA PHE A 47 8.41 -3.19 -15.33
C PHE A 47 8.92 -4.42 -14.55
N TYR A 48 10.23 -4.50 -14.29
CA TYR A 48 10.85 -5.68 -13.67
C TYR A 48 11.22 -5.50 -12.20
N ILE A 49 11.25 -4.27 -11.70
CA ILE A 49 11.62 -4.00 -10.30
C ILE A 49 10.46 -3.33 -9.57
N ILE A 50 10.04 -2.14 -10.00
CA ILE A 50 9.07 -1.34 -9.26
C ILE A 50 7.69 -2.00 -9.25
N VAL A 51 7.17 -2.39 -10.42
CA VAL A 51 5.83 -2.99 -10.56
C VAL A 51 5.69 -4.27 -9.72
N PRO A 52 6.64 -5.22 -9.72
CA PRO A 52 6.59 -6.39 -8.84
C PRO A 52 6.56 -6.05 -7.35
N ILE A 53 7.25 -4.99 -6.92
CA ILE A 53 7.30 -4.57 -5.50
C ILE A 53 5.95 -4.00 -5.05
N ILE A 54 5.27 -3.23 -5.90
CA ILE A 54 3.95 -2.64 -5.59
C ILE A 54 2.77 -3.56 -5.93
N GLY A 55 2.99 -4.62 -6.72
CA GLY A 55 1.96 -5.38 -7.42
C GLY A 55 1.02 -6.27 -6.60
N GLY A 56 1.02 -6.22 -5.26
CA GLY A 56 0.10 -7.02 -4.45
C GLY A 56 0.61 -8.44 -4.12
N GLY A 57 1.92 -8.66 -4.19
CA GLY A 57 2.55 -9.90 -3.76
C GLY A 57 2.58 -11.01 -4.82
N ILE A 58 3.08 -12.18 -4.42
CA ILE A 58 3.45 -13.24 -5.37
C ILE A 58 2.22 -13.83 -6.08
N GLY A 59 1.17 -14.18 -5.32
CA GLY A 59 0.00 -14.87 -5.85
C GLY A 59 -0.98 -13.97 -6.60
N GLU A 60 -1.24 -12.77 -6.07
CA GLU A 60 -2.25 -11.86 -6.63
C GLU A 60 -1.68 -10.88 -7.66
N GLY A 61 -0.37 -10.65 -7.61
CA GLY A 61 0.33 -9.68 -8.46
C GLY A 61 1.21 -10.33 -9.52
N ILE A 62 2.27 -11.00 -9.07
CA ILE A 62 3.35 -11.45 -9.97
C ILE A 62 2.84 -12.48 -10.98
N LEU A 63 1.98 -13.41 -10.56
CA LEU A 63 1.41 -14.42 -11.47
C LEU A 63 0.60 -13.80 -12.63
N PRO A 64 -0.44 -12.98 -12.40
CA PRO A 64 -1.18 -12.36 -13.50
C PRO A 64 -0.30 -11.39 -14.31
N LEU A 65 0.64 -10.68 -13.68
CA LEU A 65 1.57 -9.80 -14.38
C LEU A 65 2.47 -10.57 -15.36
N SER A 66 3.02 -11.70 -14.91
CA SER A 66 3.90 -12.56 -15.71
C SER A 66 3.15 -13.20 -16.90
N LEU A 67 1.88 -13.57 -16.68
CA LEU A 67 1.01 -14.05 -17.77
C LEU A 67 0.69 -12.94 -18.77
N ALA A 68 0.45 -11.72 -18.30
CA ALA A 68 0.21 -10.57 -19.17
C ALA A 68 1.46 -10.20 -19.97
N TYR A 69 2.66 -10.23 -19.37
CA TYR A 69 3.88 -9.90 -20.11
C TYR A 69 4.25 -11.01 -21.09
N SER A 70 4.04 -12.28 -20.71
CA SER A 70 4.21 -13.43 -21.60
C SER A 70 3.34 -13.33 -22.86
N SER A 71 2.08 -12.91 -22.73
CA SER A 71 1.18 -12.77 -23.89
C SER A 71 1.52 -11.60 -24.80
N ILE A 72 2.19 -10.56 -24.31
CA ILE A 72 2.54 -9.36 -25.08
C ILE A 72 3.96 -9.46 -25.67
N LEU A 73 4.93 -9.93 -24.87
CA LEU A 73 6.35 -10.01 -25.26
C LEU A 73 6.73 -11.37 -25.88
N GLY A 74 5.89 -12.40 -25.73
CA GLY A 74 6.11 -13.73 -26.31
C GLY A 74 7.13 -14.61 -25.57
N GLU A 75 7.71 -14.14 -24.46
CA GLU A 75 8.53 -14.95 -23.56
C GLU A 75 7.68 -15.82 -22.64
N SER A 76 8.27 -16.84 -22.01
CA SER A 76 7.55 -17.68 -21.04
C SER A 76 7.24 -16.90 -19.77
N ALA A 77 6.05 -17.12 -19.19
CA ALA A 77 5.69 -16.54 -17.90
C ALA A 77 6.69 -16.93 -16.80
N GLU A 78 7.28 -18.12 -16.87
CA GLU A 78 8.31 -18.61 -15.94
C GLU A 78 9.57 -17.73 -15.92
N SER A 79 9.98 -17.19 -17.08
CA SER A 79 11.12 -16.25 -17.19
C SER A 79 10.85 -14.98 -16.37
N PHE A 80 9.66 -14.40 -16.54
CA PHE A 80 9.24 -13.21 -15.79
C PHE A 80 9.09 -13.48 -14.30
N VAL A 81 8.46 -14.59 -13.92
CA VAL A 81 8.32 -15.00 -12.52
C VAL A 81 9.69 -15.14 -11.85
N GLY A 82 10.65 -15.77 -12.53
CA GLY A 82 12.01 -15.97 -12.03
C GLY A 82 12.76 -14.66 -11.72
N GLN A 83 12.46 -13.58 -12.44
CA GLN A 83 13.06 -12.27 -12.22
C GLN A 83 12.28 -11.42 -11.20
N MET A 84 10.94 -11.47 -11.25
CA MET A 84 10.07 -10.62 -10.45
C MET A 84 9.92 -11.06 -8.99
N ILE A 85 9.93 -12.38 -8.72
CA ILE A 85 9.82 -12.90 -7.35
C ILE A 85 10.97 -12.39 -6.47
N PRO A 86 12.26 -12.51 -6.86
CA PRO A 86 13.36 -11.99 -6.06
C PRO A 86 13.23 -10.50 -5.75
N ALA A 87 12.85 -9.68 -6.73
CA ALA A 87 12.65 -8.24 -6.55
C ALA A 87 11.55 -7.95 -5.52
N ALA A 88 10.41 -8.61 -5.62
CA ALA A 88 9.29 -8.44 -4.69
C ALA A 88 9.62 -8.88 -3.25
N VAL A 89 10.36 -10.00 -3.10
CA VAL A 89 10.77 -10.50 -1.78
C VAL A 89 11.70 -9.51 -1.08
N ILE A 90 12.70 -8.99 -1.79
CA ILE A 90 13.62 -7.97 -1.24
C ILE A 90 12.83 -6.71 -0.87
N GLY A 91 11.93 -6.26 -1.75
CA GLY A 91 11.06 -5.11 -1.49
C GLY A 91 10.24 -5.26 -0.21
N ASN A 92 9.64 -6.44 0.01
CA ASN A 92 8.86 -6.73 1.22
C ASN A 92 9.72 -6.70 2.49
N ILE A 93 10.92 -7.28 2.46
CA ILE A 93 11.85 -7.24 3.60
C ILE A 93 12.18 -5.79 3.97
N VAL A 94 12.53 -4.97 2.97
CA VAL A 94 12.84 -3.55 3.17
C VAL A 94 11.61 -2.80 3.70
N ALA A 95 10.41 -3.10 3.22
CA ALA A 95 9.18 -2.49 3.69
C ALA A 95 8.90 -2.81 5.17
N VAL A 96 9.03 -4.07 5.58
CA VAL A 96 8.84 -4.50 6.97
C VAL A 96 9.85 -3.83 7.90
N VAL A 97 11.14 -3.80 7.51
CA VAL A 97 12.19 -3.13 8.29
C VAL A 97 11.91 -1.62 8.39
N SER A 98 11.53 -0.99 7.28
CA SER A 98 11.20 0.44 7.24
C SER A 98 9.99 0.78 8.10
N ALA A 99 8.96 -0.07 8.12
CA ALA A 99 7.80 0.06 9.00
C ALA A 99 8.22 -0.02 10.48
N GLY A 100 9.11 -0.95 10.83
CA GLY A 100 9.66 -1.04 12.19
C GLY A 100 10.48 0.18 12.60
N LEU A 101 11.28 0.74 11.69
CA LEU A 101 12.02 1.99 11.92
C LEU A 101 11.08 3.18 12.07
N MET A 102 10.03 3.26 11.24
CA MET A 102 9.02 4.30 11.30
C MET A 102 8.22 4.24 12.60
N MET A 103 7.89 3.04 13.10
CA MET A 103 7.28 2.84 14.42
C MET A 103 8.16 3.42 15.53
N ARG A 104 9.45 3.06 15.56
CA ARG A 104 10.40 3.61 16.54
C ARG A 104 10.56 5.13 16.44
N LEU A 105 10.51 5.69 15.23
CA LEU A 105 10.57 7.14 15.03
C LEU A 105 9.30 7.83 15.56
N GLY A 106 8.13 7.21 15.35
CA GLY A 106 6.84 7.70 15.87
C GLY A 106 6.75 7.65 17.40
N GLU A 107 7.34 6.65 18.04
CA GLU A 107 7.44 6.58 19.51
C GLU A 107 8.27 7.74 20.08
N LYS A 108 9.37 8.10 19.42
CA LYS A 108 10.24 9.21 19.82
C LYS A 108 9.61 10.58 19.54
N ASN A 109 8.91 10.72 18.42
CA ASN A 109 8.26 11.97 18.03
C ASN A 109 6.74 11.79 17.90
N LYS A 110 6.03 12.00 19.02
CA LYS A 110 4.57 11.85 19.11
C LYS A 110 3.78 12.77 18.15
N ALA A 111 4.39 13.83 17.60
CA ALA A 111 3.72 14.66 16.60
C ALA A 111 3.54 13.95 15.25
N LEU A 112 4.44 13.00 14.92
CA LEU A 112 4.42 12.20 13.69
C LEU A 112 3.67 10.87 13.85
N SER A 113 3.30 10.51 15.09
CA SER A 113 2.58 9.28 15.40
C SER A 113 1.09 9.52 15.59
N GLY A 114 0.27 8.66 14.98
CA GLY A 114 -1.15 8.55 15.30
C GLY A 114 -1.45 7.57 16.45
N ASN A 115 -0.43 6.98 17.08
CA ASN A 115 -0.53 5.94 18.12
C ASN A 115 -1.50 4.80 17.76
N GLY A 116 -1.42 4.31 16.54
CA GLY A 116 -2.30 3.25 16.03
C GLY A 116 -3.60 3.74 15.39
N THR A 117 -3.85 5.05 15.36
CA THR A 117 -4.99 5.65 14.66
C THR A 117 -4.53 6.41 13.42
N LEU A 118 -4.96 5.97 12.24
CA LEU A 118 -4.63 6.63 10.96
C LEU A 118 -5.42 7.91 10.73
N VAL A 119 -6.59 8.05 11.35
CA VAL A 119 -7.48 9.21 11.25
C VAL A 119 -7.57 9.87 12.62
N LYS A 120 -6.98 11.06 12.78
CA LYS A 120 -7.23 11.87 13.98
C LYS A 120 -8.70 12.26 14.00
N SER A 121 -9.44 11.81 15.01
CA SER A 121 -10.79 12.30 15.30
C SER A 121 -10.69 13.74 15.80
N ASP A 122 -10.62 14.69 14.87
CA ASP A 122 -11.01 16.05 15.20
C ASP A 122 -12.50 15.98 15.55
N GLY A 123 -12.85 16.34 16.80
CA GLY A 123 -14.18 16.19 17.41
C GLY A 123 -15.34 16.95 16.75
N LYS A 124 -15.30 17.15 15.43
CA LYS A 124 -16.38 17.68 14.60
C LYS A 124 -16.80 16.76 13.45
N ASN A 125 -16.02 15.73 13.08
CA ASN A 125 -16.39 14.77 12.02
C ASN A 125 -16.10 13.33 12.46
N ASP A 126 -16.77 12.92 13.54
CA ASP A 126 -16.53 11.64 14.17
C ASP A 126 -17.20 10.50 13.37
N LEU A 127 -16.44 9.98 12.40
CA LEU A 127 -16.77 8.78 11.61
C LEU A 127 -16.66 7.49 12.43
N THR A 128 -16.33 7.58 13.73
CA THR A 128 -16.22 6.43 14.65
C THR A 128 -17.24 6.51 15.80
N ALA A 129 -17.79 7.69 16.12
CA ALA A 129 -18.86 7.86 17.10
C ALA A 129 -20.19 7.20 16.73
N GLU A 130 -20.53 7.08 15.44
CA GLU A 130 -21.79 6.43 15.04
C GLU A 130 -21.76 4.91 15.35
N THR A 131 -20.59 4.27 15.36
CA THR A 131 -20.49 2.83 15.65
C THR A 131 -20.56 2.52 17.16
N GLN A 132 -20.36 3.50 18.03
CA GLN A 132 -20.48 3.30 19.49
C GLN A 132 -21.89 3.58 20.04
N ASN A 133 -22.72 4.36 19.35
CA ASN A 133 -24.07 4.69 19.84
C ASN A 133 -25.10 3.56 19.64
N GLU A 134 -24.86 2.60 18.75
CA GLU A 134 -25.76 1.44 18.54
C GLU A 134 -25.58 0.30 19.56
N LYS A 135 -24.57 0.36 20.44
CA LYS A 135 -24.35 -0.62 21.52
C LYS A 135 -24.81 -0.10 22.88
N LYS A 136 -25.94 0.59 22.97
CA LYS A 136 -26.61 0.74 24.27
C LYS A 136 -27.38 -0.57 24.54
N PRO A 137 -27.10 -1.30 25.64
CA PRO A 137 -27.91 -2.46 25.98
C PRO A 137 -29.34 -1.99 26.18
N ILE A 138 -30.27 -2.67 25.53
CA ILE A 138 -31.71 -2.47 25.69
C ILE A 138 -32.05 -2.83 27.15
N ASP A 139 -32.41 -1.80 27.92
CA ASP A 139 -32.86 -1.93 29.29
C ASP A 139 -34.34 -2.35 29.26
N PHE A 140 -34.61 -3.60 29.64
CA PHE A 140 -35.96 -4.12 29.82
C PHE A 140 -36.35 -3.95 31.30
N GLY A 141 -36.73 -2.72 31.65
CA GLY A 141 -37.49 -2.45 32.88
C GLY A 141 -38.92 -2.94 32.77
#